data_AF-A0A923CT97-F1
#
_entry.id   AF-A0A923CT97-F1
#
_cell.length_a   1.000
_cell.length_b   1.000
_cell.length_c   1.000
_cell.angle_alpha   90.00
_cell.angle_beta   90.00
_cell.angle_gamma   90.00
#
_symmetry.space_group_name_H-M   'P 1'
#
loop_
_entity.id
_entity.type
_entity.pdbx_description
1 polymer ?
#
loop_
_entity_poly.entity_id
_entity_poly.type
_entity_poly.pdbx_seq_one_letter_code
_entity_poly.pdbx_strand_id
1 'polypeptide(L)'
;SRLLDKLEDGIIDDDDFRPRYEELKNNILILENEKERIQLAFDSKHSLVDSMNASFEEISSFGKNWGYLDDIGKAIRINSIVKEIRATKENVDIDIYIDVVKVSHTDRDSSPQSA
;
A
#
# COMPACT_ATOMS: atom_id res chain seq x y z
N SER A 1 1.40 -27.10 -30.85
CA SER A 1 1.53 -28.39 -30.17
C SER A 1 2.58 -28.30 -29.08
N ARG A 2 2.45 -29.11 -28.02
CA ARG A 2 3.39 -29.16 -26.90
C ARG A 2 4.69 -29.83 -27.36
N LEU A 3 5.78 -29.64 -26.59
CA LEU A 3 7.08 -30.20 -26.91
C LEU A 3 7.04 -31.74 -26.96
N LEU A 4 6.26 -32.36 -26.06
CA LEU A 4 6.01 -33.80 -26.03
C LEU A 4 5.27 -34.29 -27.28
N ASP A 5 4.18 -33.63 -27.67
CA ASP A 5 3.43 -33.97 -28.90
C ASP A 5 4.36 -33.99 -30.13
N LYS A 6 5.31 -33.07 -30.22
CA LYS A 6 6.26 -33.00 -31.35
C LYS A 6 7.29 -34.13 -31.35
N LEU A 7 7.67 -34.63 -30.18
CA LEU A 7 8.54 -35.79 -30.04
C LEU A 7 7.79 -37.07 -30.43
N GLU A 8 6.53 -37.19 -29.96
CA GLU A 8 5.65 -38.31 -30.29
C GLU A 8 5.31 -38.37 -31.80
N ASP A 9 5.11 -37.21 -32.43
CA ASP A 9 4.89 -37.08 -33.87
C ASP A 9 6.16 -37.29 -34.72
N GLY A 10 7.33 -37.48 -34.09
CA GLY A 10 8.63 -37.63 -34.76
C GLY A 10 9.11 -36.37 -35.49
N ILE A 11 8.54 -35.20 -35.15
CA ILE A 11 8.90 -33.90 -35.73
C ILE A 11 10.25 -33.42 -35.18
N ILE A 12 10.56 -33.78 -33.94
CA ILE A 12 11.84 -33.53 -33.27
C ILE A 12 12.39 -34.85 -32.71
N ASP A 13 13.70 -34.95 -32.55
CA ASP A 13 14.38 -36.08 -31.94
C ASP A 13 14.77 -35.78 -30.48
N ASP A 14 15.33 -36.78 -29.80
CA ASP A 14 15.78 -36.66 -28.41
C ASP A 14 16.86 -35.58 -28.22
N ASP A 15 17.71 -35.37 -29.23
CA ASP A 15 18.81 -34.41 -29.19
C ASP A 15 18.31 -32.97 -29.33
N ASP A 16 17.21 -32.72 -30.05
CA ASP A 16 16.51 -31.44 -30.12
C ASP A 16 15.51 -31.24 -28.96
N PHE A 17 14.93 -32.32 -28.44
CA PHE A 17 13.99 -32.27 -27.31
C PHE A 17 14.66 -31.82 -26.02
N ARG A 18 15.82 -32.42 -25.68
CA ARG A 18 16.52 -32.19 -24.41
C ARG A 18 16.89 -30.72 -24.16
N PRO A 19 17.54 -29.98 -25.08
CA PRO A 19 17.88 -28.57 -24.84
C PRO A 19 16.65 -27.70 -24.67
N ARG A 20 15.58 -27.93 -25.46
CA ARG A 20 14.33 -27.18 -25.37
C ARG A 20 13.57 -27.46 -24.07
N TYR A 21 13.62 -28.71 -23.59
CA TYR A 21 13.02 -29.08 -22.33
C TYR A 21 13.74 -28.42 -21.14
N GLU A 22 15.07 -28.45 -21.14
CA GLU A 22 15.86 -27.78 -20.09
C GLU A 22 15.69 -26.25 -20.13
N GLU A 23 15.61 -25.66 -21.32
CA GLU A 23 15.29 -24.23 -21.47
C GLU A 23 13.90 -23.91 -20.88
N LEU A 24 12.88 -24.71 -21.21
CA LEU A 24 11.53 -24.52 -20.68
C LEU A 24 11.51 -24.63 -19.14
N LYS A 25 12.24 -25.60 -18.60
CA LYS A 25 12.36 -25.82 -17.15
C LYS A 25 13.05 -24.63 -16.47
N ASN A 26 14.12 -24.10 -17.05
CA ASN A 26 14.78 -22.90 -16.54
C ASN A 26 13.87 -21.67 -16.61
N ASN A 27 13.12 -21.52 -17.70
CA ASN A 27 12.16 -20.42 -17.84
C ASN A 27 11.02 -20.51 -16.81
N ILE A 28 10.51 -21.72 -16.53
CA ILE A 28 9.51 -21.93 -15.47
C ILE A 28 10.09 -21.51 -14.12
N LEU A 29 11.31 -21.93 -13.79
CA LEU A 29 11.96 -21.55 -12.54
C LEU A 29 12.15 -20.03 -12.40
N ILE A 30 12.52 -19.35 -13.49
CA ILE A 30 12.63 -17.88 -13.52
C ILE A 30 11.27 -17.25 -13.27
N LEU A 31 10.23 -17.70 -13.95
CA LEU A 31 8.87 -17.17 -13.80
C LEU A 31 8.31 -17.39 -12.39
N GLU A 32 8.59 -18.53 -11.77
CA GLU A 32 8.21 -18.81 -10.37
C GLU A 32 8.87 -17.82 -9.40
N ASN A 33 10.18 -17.59 -9.55
CA ASN A 33 10.91 -16.61 -8.75
C ASN A 33 10.40 -15.19 -8.97
N GLU A 34 10.09 -14.81 -10.22
CA GLU A 34 9.52 -13.50 -10.51
C GLU A 34 8.13 -13.32 -9.91
N LYS A 35 7.29 -14.35 -9.96
CA LYS A 35 5.98 -14.37 -9.32
C LYS A 35 6.10 -14.16 -7.81
N GLU A 36 7.02 -14.86 -7.15
CA GLU A 36 7.27 -14.70 -5.71
C GLU A 36 7.72 -13.27 -5.37
N ARG A 37 8.65 -12.72 -6.15
CA ARG A 37 9.11 -11.34 -5.97
C ARG A 37 7.98 -10.31 -6.12
N ILE A 38 7.11 -10.50 -7.11
CA ILE A 38 5.95 -9.61 -7.33
C ILE A 38 4.96 -9.75 -6.16
N GLN A 39 4.71 -10.96 -5.67
CA GLN A 39 3.83 -11.19 -4.54
C GLN A 39 4.35 -10.48 -3.27
N LEU A 40 5.65 -10.60 -2.96
CA LEU A 40 6.26 -9.90 -1.84
C LEU A 40 6.14 -8.37 -1.95
N ALA A 41 6.34 -7.83 -3.16
CA ALA A 41 6.17 -6.40 -3.40
C ALA A 41 4.71 -5.94 -3.25
N PHE A 42 3.76 -6.79 -3.66
CA PHE A 42 2.33 -6.54 -3.49
C PHE A 42 1.94 -6.54 -2.00
N ASP A 43 2.36 -7.57 -1.26
CA ASP A 43 2.06 -7.72 0.17
C ASP A 43 2.65 -6.55 0.98
N SER A 44 3.87 -6.12 0.65
CA SER A 44 4.50 -4.95 1.27
C SER A 44 3.71 -3.66 1.02
N LYS A 45 3.23 -3.44 -0.20
CA LYS A 45 2.39 -2.27 -0.52
C LYS A 45 1.04 -2.34 0.19
N HIS A 46 0.43 -3.50 0.27
CA HIS A 46 -0.84 -3.68 0.96
C HIS A 46 -0.69 -3.37 2.45
N SER A 47 0.36 -3.88 3.09
CA SER A 47 0.69 -3.57 4.48
C SER A 47 0.89 -2.06 4.72
N LEU A 48 1.54 -1.36 3.79
CA LEU A 48 1.71 0.09 3.87
C LEU A 48 0.35 0.81 3.78
N VAL A 49 -0.51 0.39 2.87
CA VAL A 49 -1.87 0.96 2.72
C VAL A 49 -2.70 0.73 3.98
N ASP A 50 -2.64 -0.47 4.55
CA ASP A 50 -3.34 -0.78 5.80
C ASP A 50 -2.83 0.07 6.96
N SER A 51 -1.51 0.25 7.06
CA SER A 51 -0.91 1.15 8.06
C SER A 51 -1.39 2.60 7.88
N MET A 52 -1.46 3.07 6.63
CA MET A 52 -1.94 4.42 6.33
C MET A 52 -3.43 4.57 6.65
N ASN A 53 -4.25 3.57 6.31
CA ASN A 53 -5.68 3.54 6.63
C ASN A 53 -5.89 3.55 8.15
N ALA A 54 -5.13 2.76 8.90
CA ALA A 54 -5.20 2.76 10.37
C ALA A 54 -4.84 4.14 10.95
N SER A 55 -3.77 4.77 10.47
CA SER A 55 -3.42 6.14 10.87
C SER A 55 -4.52 7.14 10.50
N PHE A 56 -5.11 7.02 9.31
CA PHE A 56 -6.21 7.88 8.88
C PHE A 56 -7.48 7.68 9.70
N GLU A 57 -7.88 6.45 9.99
CA GLU A 57 -9.00 6.14 10.88
C GLU A 57 -8.77 6.72 12.28
N GLU A 58 -7.55 6.60 12.79
CA GLU A 58 -7.15 7.19 14.06
C GLU A 58 -7.31 8.71 14.05
N ILE A 59 -6.86 9.40 13.01
CA ILE A 59 -6.99 10.86 12.88
C ILE A 59 -8.44 11.29 12.66
N SER A 60 -9.16 10.63 11.75
CA SER A 60 -10.55 10.97 11.40
C SER A 60 -11.54 10.67 12.54
N SER A 61 -11.20 9.73 13.42
CA SER A 61 -11.97 9.43 14.64
C SER A 61 -11.63 10.33 15.84
N PHE A 62 -10.74 11.33 15.68
CA PHE A 62 -10.31 12.23 16.76
C PHE A 62 -11.46 12.82 17.58
N GLY A 63 -12.53 13.26 16.92
CA GLY A 63 -13.70 13.82 17.61
C GLY A 63 -14.62 12.78 18.28
N LYS A 64 -14.62 11.52 17.82
CA LYS A 64 -15.60 10.50 18.24
C LYS A 64 -15.34 9.99 19.66
N ASN A 65 -14.07 9.90 20.06
CA ASN A 65 -13.68 9.34 21.36
C ASN A 65 -13.19 10.39 22.38
N TRP A 66 -13.13 11.67 21.99
CA TRP A 66 -12.61 12.75 22.84
C TRP A 66 -13.30 12.86 24.21
N GLY A 67 -14.62 12.66 24.25
CA GLY A 67 -15.42 12.72 25.47
C GLY A 67 -15.15 11.58 26.47
N TYR A 68 -14.54 10.48 26.03
CA TYR A 68 -14.25 9.30 26.85
C TYR A 68 -12.80 9.25 27.35
N LEU A 69 -11.94 10.16 26.87
CA LEU A 69 -10.56 10.25 27.33
C LEU A 69 -10.49 11.00 28.67
N ASP A 70 -9.64 10.51 29.57
CA ASP A 70 -9.20 11.25 30.75
C ASP A 70 -8.21 12.37 30.35
N ASP A 71 -7.83 13.22 31.30
CA ASP A 71 -6.99 14.39 30.99
C ASP A 71 -5.59 13.98 30.49
N ILE A 72 -5.09 12.83 30.93
CA ILE A 72 -3.82 12.25 30.46
C ILE A 72 -3.97 11.81 29.00
N GLY A 73 -5.04 11.07 28.67
CA GLY A 73 -5.35 10.63 27.32
C GLY A 73 -5.55 11.80 26.36
N LYS A 74 -6.25 12.86 26.81
CA LYS A 74 -6.43 14.09 26.03
C LYS A 74 -5.10 14.79 25.75
N ALA A 75 -4.22 14.89 26.74
CA ALA A 75 -2.90 15.50 26.57
C ALA A 75 -2.02 14.73 25.58
N ILE A 76 -1.97 13.39 25.70
CA ILE A 76 -1.26 12.51 24.75
C ILE A 76 -1.82 12.70 23.34
N ARG A 77 -3.16 12.78 23.23
CA ARG A 77 -3.85 12.94 21.95
C ARG A 77 -3.63 14.30 21.29
N ILE A 78 -3.52 15.38 22.07
CA ILE A 78 -3.16 16.70 21.55
C ILE A 78 -1.71 16.68 21.03
N ASN A 79 -0.78 16.09 21.78
CA ASN A 79 0.64 16.01 21.38
C ASN A 79 0.86 15.21 20.08
N SER A 80 -0.02 14.26 19.75
CA SER A 80 0.09 13.52 18.49
C SER A 80 -0.32 14.32 17.25
N ILE A 81 -1.03 15.44 17.43
CA ILE A 81 -1.67 16.19 16.34
C ILE A 81 -1.17 17.64 16.27
N VAL A 82 -0.87 18.25 17.41
CA VAL A 82 -0.40 19.62 17.49
C VAL A 82 1.12 19.64 17.44
N LYS A 83 1.66 20.38 16.49
CA LYS A 83 3.09 20.62 16.35
C LYS A 83 3.56 21.70 17.31
N GLU A 84 2.84 22.80 17.38
CA GLU A 84 3.21 23.96 18.19
C GLU A 84 1.97 24.74 18.62
N ILE A 85 1.96 25.23 19.85
CA ILE A 85 0.96 26.19 20.34
C ILE A 85 1.70 27.48 20.70
N ARG A 86 1.35 28.58 20.04
CA ARG A 86 1.83 29.92 20.34
C ARG A 86 0.71 30.70 21.02
N ALA A 87 0.85 30.90 22.32
CA ALA A 87 -0.08 31.71 23.09
C ALA A 87 0.51 33.09 23.37
N THR A 88 -0.22 34.13 22.98
CA THR A 88 0.03 35.52 23.36
C THR A 88 -1.09 35.99 24.29
N LYS A 89 -0.97 37.20 24.83
CA LYS A 89 -1.97 37.77 25.73
C LYS A 89 -3.33 37.99 25.05
N GLU A 90 -3.32 38.09 23.72
CA GLU A 90 -4.47 38.48 22.90
C GLU A 90 -5.00 37.32 22.05
N ASN A 91 -4.12 36.39 21.63
CA ASN A 91 -4.46 35.31 20.72
C ASN A 91 -3.75 34.00 21.07
N VAL A 92 -4.35 32.88 20.67
CA VAL A 92 -3.75 31.54 20.70
C VAL A 92 -3.73 30.99 19.27
N ASP A 93 -2.54 30.76 18.75
CA ASP A 93 -2.30 30.13 17.45
C ASP A 93 -1.86 28.67 17.67
N ILE A 94 -2.43 27.75 16.89
CA ILE A 94 -2.13 26.32 16.97
C ILE A 94 -1.69 25.84 15.60
N ASP A 95 -0.43 25.42 15.49
CA ASP A 95 0.10 24.76 14.31
C ASP A 95 -0.14 23.25 14.44
N ILE A 96 -0.90 22.69 13.50
CA ILE A 96 -1.33 21.29 13.50
C ILE A 96 -0.54 20.52 12.44
N TYR A 97 -0.11 19.29 12.71
CA TYR A 97 0.52 18.42 11.72
C TYR A 97 -0.42 18.05 10.56
N ILE A 98 -1.73 17.96 10.84
CA ILE A 98 -2.76 17.48 9.92
C ILE A 98 -3.99 18.39 10.03
N ASP A 99 -4.25 19.17 8.99
CA ASP A 99 -5.47 19.96 8.84
C ASP A 99 -6.63 19.03 8.44
N VAL A 100 -7.27 18.40 9.44
CA VAL A 100 -8.35 17.41 9.26
C VAL A 100 -9.56 17.99 8.50
N VAL A 101 -9.75 19.31 8.54
CA VAL A 101 -10.86 19.98 7.85
C VAL A 101 -10.67 19.94 6.33
N LYS A 102 -9.45 20.07 5.82
CA LYS A 102 -9.18 20.00 4.37
C LYS A 102 -9.27 18.60 3.77
N VAL A 103 -8.95 17.56 4.54
CA VAL A 103 -8.97 16.17 4.04
C VAL A 103 -10.40 15.70 3.74
N SER A 104 -11.40 16.22 4.46
CA SER A 104 -12.81 15.90 4.22
C SER A 104 -13.38 16.48 2.91
N HIS A 105 -12.71 17.44 2.28
CA HIS A 105 -13.13 18.06 1.02
C HIS A 105 -12.45 17.46 -0.23
N THR A 106 -11.34 16.72 -0.06
CA THR A 106 -10.60 16.15 -1.20
C THR A 106 -11.24 14.88 -1.80
N ASP A 107 -12.17 14.22 -1.09
CA ASP A 107 -12.84 13.01 -1.57
C ASP A 107 -14.00 13.25 -2.55
N ARG A 108 -14.35 14.52 -2.85
CA ARG A 108 -15.51 14.82 -3.73
C ARG A 108 -15.19 15.30 -5.14
N ASP A 109 -13.98 15.78 -5.43
CA ASP A 109 -13.72 16.50 -6.70
C ASP A 109 -12.66 15.87 -7.62
N SER A 110 -12.24 14.63 -7.40
CA SER A 110 -11.37 13.93 -8.36
C SER A 110 -12.18 13.07 -9.34
N SER A 111 -13.00 13.71 -10.18
CA SER A 111 -13.41 13.11 -11.46
C SER A 111 -12.45 13.60 -12.55
N PRO A 112 -11.91 12.72 -13.42
CA PRO A 112 -11.02 13.16 -14.48
C PRO A 112 -11.81 14.03 -15.47
N GLN A 113 -11.43 15.30 -15.60
CA GLN A 113 -11.85 16.10 -16.75
C GLN A 113 -11.22 15.49 -18.00
N SER A 114 -12.07 14.99 -18.88
CA SER A 114 -11.68 14.54 -20.21
C SER A 114 -11.16 15.75 -20.99
N ALA A 115 -9.93 15.67 -21.47
CA ALA A 115 -9.40 16.52 -22.53
C ALA A 115 -9.59 15.82 -23.88
#